data_AF-A0A7G2IR02-F1
#
_entry.id   AF-A0A7G2IR02-F1
#
_cell.length_a   1.000
_cell.length_b   1.000
_cell.length_c   1.000
_cell.angle_alpha   90.00
_cell.angle_beta   90.00
_cell.angle_gamma   90.00
#
_symmetry.space_group_name_H-M   'P 1'
#
loop_
_entity.id
_entity.type
_entity.pdbx_description
1 polymer ?
#
loop_
_entity_poly.entity_id
_entity_poly.type
_entity_poly.pdbx_seq_one_letter_code
_entity_poly.pdbx_strand_id
1 'polypeptide(L)'
;MIIHFLGGIHELYFPYVLMKPLTLIAMIAGGMTGTWVFHLLDGGLVAGPSPGSIFAYLALTPKGSFLATIAGVTAGTIVTFVITSVILKMEKSVETESEDDFAESARTVKAMKQEGKFSYKNIKRVAFVCDAGMGSSAMGATTFRKRLEKAGLNINVTHYAIENVPQDADIIVTHASLEGRVKRVSEKPLVLIKNYIGDPLLDDLFKRITAN
;
A
#
# COMPACT_ATOMS: atom_id res chain seq x y z
N MET A 1 -15.49 15.13 -2.92
CA MET A 1 -16.07 15.55 -1.62
C MET A 1 -17.35 14.78 -1.29
N ILE A 2 -18.43 14.88 -2.08
CA ILE A 2 -19.76 14.31 -1.75
C ILE A 2 -19.71 12.78 -1.54
N ILE A 3 -19.17 12.02 -2.51
CA ILE A 3 -19.07 10.55 -2.43
C ILE A 3 -18.13 10.05 -1.33
N HIS A 4 -17.14 10.84 -0.94
CA HIS A 4 -16.20 10.51 0.11
C HIS A 4 -16.82 10.72 1.50
N PHE A 5 -17.46 11.87 1.70
CA PHE A 5 -18.10 12.23 2.97
C PHE A 5 -19.35 11.38 3.24
N LEU A 6 -20.21 11.18 2.23
CA LEU A 6 -21.46 10.42 2.35
C LEU A 6 -21.27 8.92 2.11
N GLY A 7 -20.41 8.54 1.17
CA GLY A 7 -20.18 7.13 0.80
C GLY A 7 -19.06 6.47 1.58
N GLY A 8 -18.20 7.22 2.28
CA GLY A 8 -17.10 6.66 3.06
C GLY A 8 -15.98 6.05 2.21
N ILE A 9 -15.90 6.43 0.92
CA ILE A 9 -14.86 5.97 0.00
C ILE A 9 -13.61 6.83 0.23
N HIS A 10 -12.97 6.59 1.37
CA HIS A 10 -11.72 7.25 1.78
C HIS A 10 -10.52 6.79 0.93
N GLU A 11 -10.69 5.74 0.13
CA GLU A 11 -9.60 5.22 -0.68
C GLU A 11 -9.27 6.07 -1.91
N LEU A 12 -10.25 6.83 -2.40
CA LEU A 12 -10.12 7.59 -3.64
C LEU A 12 -9.17 8.79 -3.50
N TYR A 13 -8.95 9.28 -2.28
CA TYR A 13 -8.13 10.47 -2.05
C TYR A 13 -6.70 10.16 -1.59
N PHE A 14 -6.39 8.90 -1.26
CA PHE A 14 -5.02 8.50 -0.87
C PHE A 14 -3.96 8.84 -1.92
N PRO A 15 -4.20 8.67 -3.24
CA PRO A 15 -3.22 9.09 -4.24
C PRO A 15 -2.87 10.58 -4.11
N TYR A 16 -3.85 11.47 -3.92
CA TYR A 16 -3.60 12.91 -3.76
C TYR A 16 -2.77 13.24 -2.52
N VAL A 17 -3.01 12.54 -1.41
CA VAL A 17 -2.20 12.71 -0.19
C VAL A 17 -0.77 12.23 -0.41
N LEU A 18 -0.58 11.13 -1.14
CA LEU A 18 0.75 10.58 -1.41
C LEU A 18 1.55 11.41 -2.43
N MET A 19 0.88 12.14 -3.32
CA MET A 19 1.53 13.12 -4.19
C MET A 19 2.21 14.23 -3.38
N LYS A 20 1.67 14.56 -2.19
CA LYS A 20 2.23 15.53 -1.26
C LYS A 20 2.30 14.95 0.16
N PRO A 21 3.30 14.10 0.47
CA PRO A 21 3.33 13.30 1.69
C PRO A 21 3.34 14.15 2.97
N LEU A 22 3.75 15.42 2.90
CA LEU A 22 3.66 16.36 4.02
C LEU A 22 2.21 16.53 4.53
N THR A 23 1.22 16.40 3.64
CA THR A 23 -0.21 16.49 3.99
C THR A 23 -0.70 15.33 4.88
N LEU A 24 0.05 14.23 5.00
CA LEU A 24 -0.22 13.16 5.96
C LEU A 24 -0.24 13.68 7.41
N ILE A 25 0.62 14.65 7.72
CA ILE A 25 0.69 15.27 9.05
C ILE A 25 -0.64 15.95 9.39
N ALA A 26 -1.26 16.62 8.41
CA ALA A 26 -2.55 17.28 8.58
C ALA A 26 -3.69 16.28 8.85
N MET A 27 -3.64 15.10 8.23
CA MET A 27 -4.62 14.05 8.48
C MET A 27 -4.48 13.43 9.86
N ILE A 28 -3.24 13.14 10.28
CA ILE A 28 -2.96 12.61 11.62
C ILE A 28 -3.42 13.61 12.68
N ALA A 29 -3.05 14.89 12.53
CA ALA A 29 -3.43 15.95 13.45
C ALA A 29 -4.96 16.16 13.52
N GLY A 30 -5.67 16.11 12.39
CA GLY A 30 -7.13 16.18 12.38
C GLY A 30 -7.79 14.97 13.07
N GLY A 31 -7.29 13.76 12.81
CA GLY A 31 -7.74 12.56 13.49
C GLY A 31 -7.54 12.62 15.00
N MET A 32 -6.35 13.03 15.44
CA MET A 32 -6.01 13.25 16.85
C MET A 32 -6.93 14.30 17.50
N THR A 33 -7.21 15.40 16.80
CA THR A 33 -8.14 16.43 17.27
C THR A 33 -9.55 15.88 17.43
N GLY A 34 -10.05 15.12 16.46
CA GLY A 34 -11.36 14.48 16.54
C GLY A 34 -11.46 13.53 17.74
N THR A 35 -10.46 12.67 17.93
CA THR A 35 -10.41 11.76 19.09
C THR A 35 -10.33 12.50 20.41
N TRP A 36 -9.60 13.62 20.46
CA TRP A 36 -9.52 14.46 21.65
C TRP A 36 -10.87 15.08 22.00
N VAL A 37 -11.62 15.57 21.00
CA VAL A 37 -12.97 16.13 21.21
C VAL A 37 -13.94 15.05 21.69
N PHE A 38 -13.84 13.81 21.18
CA PHE A 38 -14.62 12.69 21.70
C PHE A 38 -14.28 12.40 23.16
N HIS A 39 -13.00 12.40 23.53
CA HIS A 39 -12.59 12.25 24.93
C HIS A 39 -13.10 13.39 25.84
N LEU A 40 -13.13 14.63 25.37
CA LEU A 40 -13.62 15.77 26.15
C LEU A 40 -15.14 15.76 26.36
N LEU A 41 -15.90 15.34 25.36
CA LEU A 41 -17.37 15.38 25.37
C LEU A 41 -17.99 14.03 25.77
N ASP A 42 -17.18 13.11 26.31
CA ASP A 42 -17.56 11.72 26.63
C ASP A 42 -18.31 11.03 25.47
N GLY A 43 -17.84 11.33 24.26
CA GLY A 43 -18.36 10.82 23.01
C GLY A 43 -17.57 9.62 22.51
N GLY A 44 -18.08 8.98 21.46
CA GLY A 44 -17.44 7.83 20.86
C GLY A 44 -18.39 7.09 19.94
N LEU A 45 -17.90 6.01 19.36
CA LEU A 45 -18.67 5.11 18.52
C LEU A 45 -18.74 3.74 19.17
N VAL A 46 -19.90 3.08 19.06
CA VAL A 46 -20.12 1.73 19.60
C VAL A 46 -19.24 0.70 18.87
N ALA A 47 -18.93 0.95 17.59
CA ALA A 47 -18.05 0.13 16.79
C ALA A 47 -17.26 1.01 15.81
N GLY A 48 -16.18 0.45 15.25
CA GLY A 48 -15.43 1.11 14.19
C GLY A 48 -16.31 1.31 12.94
N PRO A 49 -16.46 2.54 12.43
CA PRO A 49 -17.32 2.80 11.27
C PRO A 49 -16.65 2.29 10.01
N SER A 50 -17.30 1.33 9.35
CA SER A 50 -16.90 0.78 8.06
C SER A 50 -18.14 0.62 7.18
N PRO A 51 -18.25 1.32 6.03
CA PRO A 51 -17.33 2.34 5.47
C PRO A 51 -17.25 3.61 6.33
N GLY A 52 -16.19 4.42 6.16
CA GLY A 52 -15.95 5.65 6.93
C GLY A 52 -16.88 6.83 6.60
N SER A 53 -18.15 6.60 6.30
CA SER A 53 -19.12 7.64 5.95
C SER A 53 -19.67 8.36 7.17
N ILE A 54 -20.14 9.60 7.00
CA ILE A 54 -20.84 10.31 8.08
C ILE A 54 -22.10 9.56 8.54
N PHE A 55 -22.78 8.85 7.63
CA PHE A 55 -23.93 8.02 7.97
C PHE A 55 -23.54 6.85 8.87
N ALA A 56 -22.40 6.19 8.62
CA ALA A 56 -21.90 5.13 9.48
C ALA A 56 -21.48 5.68 10.85
N TYR A 57 -20.84 6.85 10.90
CA TYR A 57 -20.53 7.54 12.15
C TYR A 57 -21.79 7.82 12.96
N LEU A 58 -22.79 8.47 12.38
CA LEU A 58 -24.04 8.80 13.07
C LEU A 58 -24.85 7.55 13.46
N ALA A 59 -24.85 6.50 12.64
CA ALA A 59 -25.56 5.26 12.95
C ALA A 59 -24.93 4.49 14.14
N LEU A 60 -23.60 4.60 14.30
CA LEU A 60 -22.86 3.95 15.38
C LEU A 60 -22.64 4.85 16.59
N THR A 61 -23.16 6.08 16.58
CA THR A 61 -23.15 6.99 17.72
C THR A 61 -24.15 6.52 18.79
N PRO A 62 -23.72 6.36 20.06
CA PRO A 62 -24.61 6.13 21.18
C PRO A 62 -25.71 7.19 21.32
N LYS A 63 -26.89 6.79 21.78
CA LYS A 63 -28.00 7.72 22.05
C LYS A 63 -27.58 8.76 23.10
N GLY A 64 -27.50 10.02 22.69
CA GLY A 64 -27.10 11.15 23.55
C GLY A 64 -25.74 11.78 23.20
N SER A 65 -24.87 11.12 22.43
CA SER A 65 -23.54 11.64 22.07
C SER A 65 -23.43 12.17 20.64
N PHE A 66 -24.55 12.36 19.93
CA PHE A 66 -24.60 12.94 18.58
C PHE A 66 -23.91 14.29 18.47
N LEU A 67 -24.06 15.14 19.48
CA LEU A 67 -23.40 16.44 19.52
C LEU A 67 -21.88 16.28 19.57
N ALA A 68 -21.38 15.32 20.37
CA ALA A 68 -19.96 15.01 20.46
C ALA A 68 -19.41 14.46 19.14
N THR A 69 -20.15 13.55 18.47
CA THR A 69 -19.75 13.01 17.16
C THR A 69 -19.63 14.11 16.11
N ILE A 70 -20.64 14.97 15.98
CA ILE A 70 -20.62 16.07 15.01
C ILE A 70 -19.48 17.05 15.34
N ALA A 71 -19.34 17.44 16.61
CA ALA A 71 -18.29 18.35 17.06
C ALA A 71 -16.89 17.81 16.76
N GLY A 72 -16.63 16.52 17.02
CA GLY A 72 -15.32 15.93 16.76
C GLY A 72 -15.00 15.81 15.27
N VAL A 73 -15.97 15.42 14.43
CA VAL A 73 -15.80 15.38 12.96
C VAL A 73 -15.53 16.78 12.39
N THR A 74 -16.29 17.78 12.85
CA THR A 74 -16.12 19.17 12.43
C THR A 74 -14.76 19.73 12.89
N ALA A 75 -14.38 19.52 14.15
CA ALA A 75 -13.09 19.97 14.67
C ALA A 75 -11.92 19.34 13.92
N GLY A 76 -11.96 18.02 13.66
CA GLY A 76 -10.95 17.32 12.87
C GLY A 76 -10.84 17.89 11.45
N THR A 77 -11.99 18.17 10.81
CA THR A 77 -12.03 18.75 9.46
C THR A 77 -11.43 20.15 9.43
N ILE A 78 -11.75 21.00 10.41
CA ILE A 78 -11.19 22.36 10.52
C ILE A 78 -9.67 22.28 10.69
N VAL A 79 -9.16 21.44 11.60
CA VAL A 79 -7.72 21.32 11.85
C VAL A 79 -6.98 20.78 10.62
N THR A 80 -7.47 19.72 9.99
CA THR A 80 -6.88 19.21 8.74
C THR A 80 -6.89 20.27 7.66
N PHE A 81 -7.97 21.02 7.49
CA PHE A 81 -8.06 22.09 6.51
C PHE A 81 -7.04 23.21 6.76
N VAL A 82 -6.91 23.68 8.00
CA VAL A 82 -5.97 24.75 8.37
C VAL A 82 -4.53 24.31 8.13
N ILE A 83 -4.14 23.14 8.62
CA ILE A 83 -2.77 22.63 8.48
C ILE A 83 -2.45 22.38 7.00
N THR A 84 -3.36 21.74 6.26
CA THR A 84 -3.17 21.48 4.82
C THR A 84 -3.07 22.79 4.04
N SER A 85 -3.91 23.78 4.35
CA SER A 85 -3.86 25.10 3.70
C SER A 85 -2.54 25.80 3.93
N VAL A 86 -1.97 25.71 5.14
CA VAL A 86 -0.65 26.28 5.45
C VAL A 86 0.46 25.54 4.68
N ILE A 87 0.46 24.21 4.69
CA ILE A 87 1.44 23.37 3.96
C ILE A 87 1.42 23.72 2.47
N LEU A 88 0.25 23.69 1.84
CA LEU A 88 0.11 23.96 0.41
C LEU A 88 0.47 25.41 0.05
N LYS A 89 0.19 26.37 0.94
CA LYS A 89 0.53 27.78 0.73
C LYS A 89 2.04 28.04 0.86
N MET A 90 2.75 27.27 1.68
CA MET A 90 4.20 27.35 1.82
C MET A 90 4.93 26.70 0.63
N GLU A 91 4.35 25.68 0.01
CA GLU A 91 4.96 24.93 -1.10
C GLU A 91 4.94 25.63 -2.46
N LYS A 92 4.42 26.87 -2.56
CA LYS A 92 4.19 27.68 -3.78
C LYS A 92 5.04 27.28 -5.01
N SER A 93 4.62 26.20 -5.63
CA SER A 93 5.02 25.68 -6.93
C SER A 93 3.75 24.96 -7.40
N VAL A 94 2.96 25.71 -8.16
CA VAL A 94 1.80 25.17 -8.86
C VAL A 94 2.38 24.41 -10.05
N GLU A 95 2.90 23.21 -9.79
CA GLU A 95 2.92 22.21 -10.85
C GLU A 95 1.47 21.79 -11.02
N THR A 96 0.96 22.01 -12.24
CA THR A 96 -0.41 21.65 -12.59
C THR A 96 -0.45 20.13 -12.54
N GLU A 97 -0.99 19.59 -11.45
CA GLU A 97 -1.14 18.15 -11.25
C GLU A 97 -1.78 17.55 -12.50
N SER A 98 -0.99 16.78 -13.25
CA SER A 98 -1.45 16.19 -14.49
C SER A 98 -2.30 14.95 -14.17
N GLU A 99 -3.26 14.61 -15.04
CA GLU A 99 -4.00 13.34 -14.89
C GLU A 99 -3.06 12.11 -14.87
N ASP A 100 -1.85 12.25 -15.43
CA ASP A 100 -0.82 11.23 -15.48
C ASP A 100 -0.17 10.98 -14.09
N ASP A 101 0.10 12.03 -13.31
CA ASP A 101 0.66 11.91 -11.95
C ASP A 101 -0.31 11.22 -10.98
N PHE A 102 -1.61 11.46 -11.15
CA PHE A 102 -2.65 10.77 -10.38
C PHE A 102 -2.71 9.28 -10.76
N ALA A 103 -2.62 8.96 -12.06
CA ALA A 103 -2.63 7.59 -12.54
C ALA A 103 -1.41 6.80 -12.02
N GLU A 104 -0.23 7.42 -11.93
CA GLU A 104 0.96 6.83 -11.32
C GLU A 104 0.77 6.61 -9.80
N SER A 105 0.32 7.62 -9.07
CA SER A 105 0.09 7.53 -7.63
C SER A 105 -0.98 6.48 -7.28
N ALA A 106 -2.02 6.36 -8.10
CA ALA A 106 -3.04 5.31 -7.96
C ALA A 106 -2.46 3.90 -8.19
N ARG A 107 -1.48 3.74 -9.10
CA ARG A 107 -0.74 2.47 -9.27
C ARG A 107 0.11 2.16 -8.03
N THR A 108 0.80 3.16 -7.49
CA THR A 108 1.61 3.02 -6.27
C THR A 108 0.75 2.59 -5.07
N VAL A 109 -0.43 3.20 -4.86
CA VAL A 109 -1.37 2.78 -3.80
C VAL A 109 -1.84 1.33 -4.00
N LYS A 110 -2.14 0.93 -5.24
CA LYS A 110 -2.52 -0.46 -5.55
C LYS A 110 -1.39 -1.44 -5.27
N ALA A 111 -0.15 -1.07 -5.59
CA ALA A 111 1.04 -1.88 -5.27
C ALA A 111 1.24 -1.99 -3.74
N MET A 112 1.14 -0.88 -2.99
CA MET A 112 1.25 -0.88 -1.52
C MET A 112 0.15 -1.70 -0.84
N LYS A 113 -1.09 -1.68 -1.35
CA LYS A 113 -2.17 -2.55 -0.85
C LYS A 113 -1.86 -4.05 -1.00
N GLN A 114 -1.05 -4.43 -1.99
CA GLN A 114 -0.60 -5.82 -2.18
C GLN A 114 0.57 -6.16 -1.25
N GLU A 115 1.46 -5.21 -0.96
CA GLU A 115 2.56 -5.41 -0.02
C GLU A 115 2.09 -5.62 1.43
N GLY A 116 1.01 -4.97 1.86
CA GLY A 116 0.48 -5.07 3.23
C GLY A 116 -0.14 -6.42 3.61
N LYS A 117 -0.35 -7.34 2.66
CA LYS A 117 -0.89 -8.70 2.93
C LYS A 117 0.15 -9.81 2.92
N PHE A 118 1.38 -9.53 2.49
CA PHE A 118 2.37 -10.59 2.31
C PHE A 118 3.41 -10.58 3.44
N SER A 119 3.32 -11.59 4.31
CA SER A 119 4.31 -11.78 5.37
C SER A 119 5.55 -12.48 4.81
N TYR A 120 6.68 -11.76 4.77
CA TYR A 120 7.96 -12.31 4.35
C TYR A 120 8.61 -13.26 5.39
N LYS A 121 7.93 -13.53 6.52
CA LYS A 121 8.50 -14.25 7.68
C LYS A 121 8.73 -15.76 7.47
N ASN A 122 8.15 -16.38 6.44
CA ASN A 122 8.21 -17.84 6.25
C ASN A 122 8.42 -18.26 4.78
N ILE A 123 9.23 -17.51 4.03
CA ILE A 123 9.52 -17.85 2.65
C ILE A 123 10.51 -19.01 2.60
N LYS A 124 10.09 -20.13 2.01
CA LYS A 124 10.95 -21.30 1.77
C LYS A 124 11.27 -21.47 0.29
N ARG A 125 10.38 -21.02 -0.60
CA ARG A 125 10.55 -21.15 -2.06
C ARG A 125 10.33 -19.84 -2.81
N VAL A 126 11.34 -19.45 -3.59
CA VAL A 126 11.27 -18.31 -4.51
C VAL A 126 11.39 -18.83 -5.95
N ALA A 127 10.39 -18.56 -6.77
CA ALA A 127 10.32 -18.97 -8.17
C ALA A 127 10.62 -17.79 -9.10
N PHE A 128 11.69 -17.88 -9.88
CA PHE A 128 11.99 -16.92 -10.96
C PHE A 128 11.32 -17.39 -12.25
N VAL A 129 10.41 -16.59 -12.80
CA VAL A 129 9.55 -17.01 -13.90
C VAL A 129 9.79 -16.14 -15.13
N CYS A 130 10.08 -16.77 -16.26
CA CYS A 130 10.10 -16.14 -17.58
C CYS A 130 9.34 -16.99 -18.61
N ASP A 131 9.12 -16.45 -19.81
CA ASP A 131 8.32 -17.11 -20.85
C ASP A 131 8.81 -18.54 -21.17
N ALA A 132 10.09 -18.68 -21.52
CA ALA A 132 10.68 -19.96 -21.91
C ALA A 132 11.25 -20.77 -20.74
N GLY A 133 11.34 -20.20 -19.53
CA GLY A 133 12.00 -20.84 -18.40
C GLY A 133 13.51 -21.08 -18.56
N MET A 134 14.16 -20.51 -19.58
CA MET A 134 15.60 -20.60 -19.80
C MET A 134 16.11 -19.24 -20.29
N GLY A 135 17.18 -18.71 -19.68
CA GLY A 135 17.77 -17.41 -20.03
C GLY A 135 18.04 -16.52 -18.82
N SER A 136 17.59 -15.26 -18.87
CA SER A 136 17.84 -14.24 -17.84
C SER A 136 17.29 -14.62 -16.45
N SER A 137 16.18 -15.36 -16.40
CA SER A 137 15.61 -15.89 -15.15
C SER A 137 16.51 -16.90 -14.44
N ALA A 138 17.23 -17.74 -15.18
CA ALA A 138 18.17 -18.72 -14.62
C ALA A 138 19.38 -18.01 -13.98
N MET A 139 19.88 -16.97 -14.63
CA MET A 139 20.98 -16.14 -14.11
C MET A 139 20.54 -15.33 -12.87
N GLY A 140 19.35 -14.73 -12.93
CA GLY A 140 18.76 -14.01 -11.79
C GLY A 140 18.57 -14.92 -10.58
N ALA A 141 17.96 -16.09 -10.78
CA ALA A 141 17.76 -17.09 -9.74
C ALA A 141 19.08 -17.54 -9.09
N THR A 142 20.10 -17.82 -9.90
CA THR A 142 21.40 -18.27 -9.41
C THR A 142 22.11 -17.17 -8.61
N THR A 143 22.07 -15.93 -9.08
CA THR A 143 22.69 -14.79 -8.41
C THR A 143 21.99 -14.49 -7.09
N PHE A 144 20.66 -14.51 -7.08
CA PHE A 144 19.84 -14.29 -5.89
C PHE A 144 20.02 -15.41 -4.86
N ARG A 145 20.05 -16.68 -5.31
CA ARG A 145 20.34 -17.85 -4.45
C ARG A 145 21.68 -17.71 -3.74
N LYS A 146 22.75 -17.44 -4.49
CA LYS A 146 24.10 -17.23 -3.93
C LYS A 146 24.13 -16.08 -2.91
N ARG A 147 23.33 -15.03 -3.14
CA ARG A 147 23.25 -13.90 -2.21
C ARG A 147 22.54 -14.28 -0.91
N LEU A 148 21.48 -15.08 -0.97
CA LEU A 148 20.77 -15.60 0.21
C LEU A 148 21.63 -16.61 0.99
N GLU A 149 22.33 -17.51 0.31
CA GLU A 149 23.27 -18.44 0.93
C GLU A 149 24.38 -17.70 1.68
N LYS A 150 24.92 -16.61 1.10
CA LYS A 150 25.90 -15.74 1.77
C LYS A 150 25.35 -15.05 3.03
N ALA A 151 24.03 -14.83 3.09
CA ALA A 151 23.36 -14.28 4.27
C ALA A 151 22.96 -15.37 5.29
N GLY A 152 23.29 -16.64 5.04
CA GLY A 152 22.95 -17.76 5.93
C GLY A 152 21.50 -18.23 5.84
N LEU A 153 20.76 -17.83 4.81
CA LEU A 153 19.36 -18.19 4.63
C LEU A 153 19.22 -19.43 3.73
N ASN A 154 18.55 -20.47 4.24
CA ASN A 154 18.28 -21.70 3.49
C ASN A 154 16.93 -21.62 2.75
N ILE A 155 16.88 -20.80 1.70
CA ILE A 155 15.69 -20.59 0.86
C ILE A 155 15.94 -21.24 -0.50
N ASN A 156 15.00 -22.07 -0.95
CA ASN A 156 15.08 -22.73 -2.25
C ASN A 156 14.64 -21.75 -3.35
N VAL A 157 15.62 -21.24 -4.10
CA VAL A 157 15.39 -20.36 -5.24
C VAL A 157 15.54 -21.15 -6.52
N THR A 158 14.50 -21.28 -7.34
CA THR A 158 14.53 -22.02 -8.61
C THR A 158 13.87 -21.21 -9.73
N HIS A 159 14.17 -21.52 -10.99
CA HIS A 159 13.60 -20.83 -12.14
C HIS A 159 12.66 -21.76 -12.91
N TYR A 160 11.60 -21.20 -13.50
CA TYR A 160 10.54 -21.94 -14.18
C TYR A 160 10.03 -21.18 -15.42
N ALA A 161 9.45 -21.92 -16.37
CA ALA A 161 8.62 -21.35 -17.41
C ALA A 161 7.26 -20.93 -16.83
N ILE A 162 6.56 -19.97 -17.46
CA ILE A 162 5.25 -19.48 -16.99
C ILE A 162 4.24 -20.63 -16.82
N GLU A 163 4.29 -21.62 -17.69
CA GLU A 163 3.37 -22.77 -17.69
C GLU A 163 3.70 -23.80 -16.60
N ASN A 164 4.94 -23.82 -16.11
CA ASN A 164 5.46 -24.81 -15.17
C ASN A 164 5.73 -24.23 -13.78
N VAL A 165 5.09 -23.11 -13.44
CA VAL A 165 5.25 -22.49 -12.12
C VAL A 165 4.63 -23.41 -11.06
N PRO A 166 5.40 -23.82 -10.04
CA PRO A 166 4.90 -24.75 -9.05
C PRO A 166 3.95 -24.03 -8.07
N GLN A 167 2.90 -24.73 -7.63
CA GLN A 167 1.90 -24.16 -6.71
C GLN A 167 2.42 -23.97 -5.28
N ASP A 168 3.53 -24.61 -4.93
CA ASP A 168 4.20 -24.52 -3.64
C ASP A 168 5.24 -23.38 -3.58
N ALA A 169 5.31 -22.53 -4.61
CA ALA A 169 6.06 -21.29 -4.55
C ALA A 169 5.40 -20.31 -3.57
N ASP A 170 6.23 -19.66 -2.74
CA ASP A 170 5.78 -18.62 -1.81
C ASP A 170 5.82 -17.25 -2.47
N ILE A 171 6.84 -17.00 -3.30
CA ILE A 171 7.01 -15.77 -4.09
C ILE A 171 7.34 -16.13 -5.54
N ILE A 172 6.74 -15.39 -6.47
CA ILE A 172 7.10 -15.39 -7.88
C ILE A 172 7.81 -14.08 -8.23
N VAL A 173 9.00 -14.17 -8.83
CA VAL A 173 9.74 -13.03 -9.39
C VAL A 173 9.66 -13.12 -10.91
N THR A 174 9.12 -12.10 -11.58
CA THR A 174 8.99 -12.09 -13.04
C THR A 174 9.12 -10.70 -13.62
N HIS A 175 9.34 -10.60 -14.93
CA HIS A 175 9.44 -9.32 -15.60
C HIS A 175 8.07 -8.61 -15.68
N ALA A 176 8.03 -7.29 -15.53
CA ALA A 176 6.79 -6.49 -15.56
C ALA A 176 5.93 -6.73 -16.81
N SER A 177 6.54 -6.97 -17.98
CA SER A 177 5.81 -7.29 -19.22
C SER A 177 5.08 -8.63 -19.20
N LEU A 178 5.44 -9.55 -18.29
CA LEU A 178 4.87 -10.90 -18.20
C LEU A 178 3.83 -11.03 -17.08
N GLU A 179 3.60 -9.97 -16.30
CA GLU A 179 2.64 -9.93 -15.18
C GLU A 179 1.28 -10.52 -15.56
N GLY A 180 0.71 -10.06 -16.67
CA GLY A 180 -0.62 -10.47 -17.13
C GLY A 180 -0.72 -11.95 -17.49
N ARG A 181 0.39 -12.59 -17.88
CA ARG A 181 0.43 -14.02 -18.17
C ARG A 181 0.60 -14.84 -16.90
N VAL A 182 1.49 -14.41 -16.00
CA VAL A 182 1.73 -15.11 -14.73
C VAL A 182 0.47 -15.10 -13.84
N LYS A 183 -0.26 -13.98 -13.77
CA LYS A 183 -1.52 -13.88 -13.02
C LYS A 183 -2.63 -14.81 -13.51
N ARG A 184 -2.55 -15.31 -14.75
CA ARG A 184 -3.52 -16.31 -15.27
C ARG A 184 -3.21 -17.73 -14.81
N VAL A 185 -1.96 -18.00 -14.44
CA VAL A 185 -1.50 -19.34 -14.07
C VAL A 185 -1.33 -19.48 -12.55
N SER A 186 -1.05 -18.38 -11.84
CA SER A 186 -0.84 -18.39 -10.40
C SER A 186 -1.37 -17.12 -9.73
N GLU A 187 -2.04 -17.29 -8.60
CA GLU A 187 -2.51 -16.21 -7.72
C GLU A 187 -1.50 -15.88 -6.61
N LYS A 188 -0.28 -16.43 -6.68
CA LYS A 188 0.76 -16.21 -5.68
C LYS A 188 1.27 -14.76 -5.73
N PRO A 189 1.93 -14.30 -4.66
CA PRO A 189 2.56 -12.98 -4.61
C PRO A 189 3.61 -12.81 -5.71
N LEU A 190 3.48 -11.74 -6.51
CA LEU A 190 4.39 -11.40 -7.61
C LEU A 190 5.29 -10.22 -7.22
N VAL A 191 6.57 -10.33 -7.56
CA VAL A 191 7.54 -9.25 -7.57
C VAL A 191 7.88 -8.95 -9.03
N LEU A 192 7.52 -7.76 -9.49
CA LEU A 192 7.68 -7.34 -10.87
C LEU A 192 9.01 -6.59 -11.03
N ILE A 193 9.95 -7.19 -11.76
CA ILE A 193 11.26 -6.62 -12.04
C ILE A 193 11.33 -6.09 -13.48
N LYS A 194 12.20 -5.10 -13.73
CA LYS A 194 12.57 -4.65 -15.08
C LYS A 194 13.79 -5.39 -15.60
N ASN A 195 14.65 -5.87 -14.71
CA ASN A 195 15.80 -6.68 -15.09
C ASN A 195 16.04 -7.84 -14.12
N TYR A 196 16.54 -8.96 -14.61
CA TYR A 196 16.84 -10.13 -13.77
C TYR A 196 18.17 -10.02 -13.04
N ILE A 197 18.97 -9.00 -13.38
CA ILE A 197 20.29 -8.72 -12.80
C ILE A 197 20.37 -7.23 -12.50
N GLY A 198 20.73 -6.87 -11.27
CA GLY A 198 20.97 -5.48 -10.86
C GLY A 198 19.72 -4.61 -10.74
N ASP A 199 18.54 -5.22 -10.63
CA ASP A 199 17.29 -4.48 -10.41
C ASP A 199 17.14 -4.08 -8.94
N PRO A 200 16.86 -2.79 -8.63
CA PRO A 200 16.67 -2.32 -7.26
C PRO A 200 15.60 -3.10 -6.48
N LEU A 201 14.58 -3.63 -7.16
CA LEU A 201 13.50 -4.39 -6.53
C LEU A 201 13.99 -5.76 -6.04
N LEU A 202 15.03 -6.33 -6.65
CA LEU A 202 15.69 -7.53 -6.13
C LEU A 202 16.49 -7.23 -4.86
N ASP A 203 17.12 -6.06 -4.77
CA ASP A 203 17.81 -5.61 -3.57
C ASP A 203 16.83 -5.40 -2.41
N ASP A 204 15.69 -4.76 -2.68
CA ASP A 204 14.66 -4.54 -1.68
C ASP A 204 13.99 -5.84 -1.26
N LEU A 205 13.73 -6.76 -2.18
CA LEU A 205 13.24 -8.10 -1.86
C LEU A 205 14.22 -8.82 -0.93
N PHE A 206 15.51 -8.80 -1.26
CA PHE A 206 16.55 -9.40 -0.43
C PHE A 206 16.59 -8.80 0.98
N LYS A 207 16.54 -7.46 1.09
CA LYS A 207 16.50 -6.77 2.39
C LYS A 207 15.27 -7.16 3.19
N ARG A 208 14.08 -7.21 2.58
CA ARG A 208 12.82 -7.59 3.25
C ARG A 208 12.82 -9.03 3.74
N ILE A 209 13.45 -9.94 3.00
CA ILE A 209 13.63 -11.34 3.42
C ILE A 209 14.62 -11.43 4.59
N THR A 210 15.71 -10.65 4.56
CA THR A 210 16.80 -10.71 5.55
C THR A 210 16.52 -9.89 6.82
N ALA A 211 15.68 -8.85 6.75
CA ALA A 211 15.33 -7.99 7.89
C ALA A 211 14.36 -8.64 8.89
N ASN A 212 14.12 -9.95 8.77
CA ASN A 212 13.41 -10.76 9.76
C ASN A 212 14.39 -11.43 10.72
#